data_AF-A0A962RKW0-F1
#
_entry.id   AF-A0A962RKW0-F1
#
_cell.length_a   1.000
_cell.length_b   1.000
_cell.length_c   1.000
_cell.angle_alpha   90.00
_cell.angle_beta   90.00
_cell.angle_gamma   90.00
#
_symmetry.space_group_name_H-M   'P 1'
#
loop_
_entity.id
_entity.type
_entity.pdbx_description
1 polymer ?
#
loop_
_entity_poly.entity_id
_entity_poly.type
_entity_poly.pdbx_seq_one_letter_code
_entity_poly.pdbx_strand_id
1 'polypeptide(L)'
;GLLGGLLGGLLGGRLGERVMGDRQIMRITTPSSLRGAAGVCLAGLLMMLQANVAQATTLRVMPSSYDMPNGHGTATGGSYEYWDLAYDGDGDTDVDGAPLSGGLGDLSDGVVANGHWDTVENDAGSGPYVGWADINPAIVFHFDAAVSLARIRIHVDDADGNGGVALPQSVDVLSNDASATPLLSTFTLPDPPENQPFFVELDVAALGIFSDVVELHLNRNDRWVFASEFEFYADASPVPVPALAPALALLLAGLCRRARASARSYQDR
;
A
#
# COMPACT_ATOMS: atom_id res chain seq x y z
N GLY A 1 9.30 -9.66 -50.44
CA GLY A 1 8.86 -9.05 -51.71
C GLY A 1 8.48 -7.62 -51.43
N LEU A 2 9.03 -6.70 -52.25
CA LEU A 2 8.67 -5.28 -52.48
C LEU A 2 8.72 -4.32 -51.27
N LEU A 3 9.70 -3.40 -51.15
CA LEU A 3 10.01 -2.17 -51.91
C LEU A 3 9.15 -0.93 -51.58
N GLY A 4 9.86 0.17 -51.34
CA GLY A 4 9.44 1.56 -51.55
C GLY A 4 9.33 2.34 -50.25
N GLY A 5 9.96 3.50 -50.03
CA GLY A 5 10.65 4.49 -50.89
C GLY A 5 10.55 5.82 -50.11
N LEU A 6 11.62 6.59 -49.90
CA LEU A 6 12.24 7.59 -50.80
C LEU A 6 12.01 9.02 -50.25
N LEU A 7 13.00 9.89 -50.54
CA LEU A 7 13.06 11.37 -50.42
C LEU A 7 13.56 11.93 -49.08
N GLY A 8 14.58 12.79 -49.01
CA GLY A 8 15.41 13.40 -50.05
C GLY A 8 15.87 14.82 -49.69
N GLY A 9 17.20 15.04 -49.70
CA GLY A 9 17.90 16.30 -50.04
C GLY A 9 17.75 17.53 -49.13
N LEU A 10 18.58 18.56 -49.24
CA LEU A 10 19.74 18.85 -50.09
C LEU A 10 20.30 20.24 -49.63
N LEU A 11 21.63 20.43 -49.67
CA LEU A 11 22.38 21.70 -49.89
C LEU A 11 22.22 22.85 -48.86
N GLY A 12 23.20 23.70 -48.55
CA GLY A 12 24.47 24.06 -49.20
C GLY A 12 24.65 25.59 -49.15
N GLY A 13 25.90 26.09 -49.03
CA GLY A 13 26.26 27.52 -49.13
C GLY A 13 27.25 27.95 -48.02
N ARG A 14 28.59 27.91 -48.16
CA ARG A 14 29.55 28.54 -49.11
C ARG A 14 29.79 30.05 -48.90
N LEU A 15 30.91 30.33 -48.21
CA LEU A 15 31.98 31.33 -48.42
C LEU A 15 31.67 32.72 -49.02
N GLY A 16 32.19 33.76 -48.34
CA GLY A 16 32.49 35.06 -48.91
C GLY A 16 33.58 35.80 -48.12
N GLU A 17 34.78 35.91 -48.70
CA GLU A 17 35.86 36.84 -48.31
C GLU A 17 35.59 38.25 -48.85
N ARG A 18 36.00 39.32 -48.12
CA ARG A 18 36.67 40.52 -48.67
C ARG A 18 37.17 41.49 -47.59
N VAL A 19 38.50 41.49 -47.40
CA VAL A 19 39.51 42.57 -47.46
C VAL A 19 39.18 44.03 -47.03
N MET A 20 40.11 44.56 -46.20
CA MET A 20 40.59 45.94 -45.96
C MET A 20 39.79 46.93 -45.09
N GLY A 21 40.48 47.51 -44.10
CA GLY A 21 40.03 48.70 -43.39
C GLY A 21 40.81 48.99 -42.10
N ASP A 22 42.00 49.55 -42.26
CA ASP A 22 42.92 50.01 -41.21
C ASP A 22 42.28 51.07 -40.30
N ARG A 23 42.05 50.73 -39.03
CA ARG A 23 41.87 51.69 -37.91
C ARG A 23 42.31 51.02 -36.61
N GLN A 24 43.40 51.53 -36.03
CA GLN A 24 43.75 51.24 -34.65
C GLN A 24 42.63 51.75 -33.72
N ILE A 25 41.73 50.86 -33.35
CA ILE A 25 40.78 51.08 -32.26
C ILE A 25 41.50 50.62 -30.99
N MET A 26 41.81 51.59 -30.14
CA MET A 26 42.25 51.39 -28.75
C MET A 26 41.29 50.41 -28.06
N ARG A 27 41.73 49.15 -27.92
CA ARG A 27 41.05 48.15 -27.11
C ARG A 27 41.22 48.56 -25.64
N ILE A 28 40.21 49.23 -25.10
CA ILE A 28 40.00 49.26 -23.66
C ILE A 28 39.55 47.85 -23.27
N THR A 29 40.49 47.06 -22.79
CA THR A 29 40.23 45.74 -22.20
C THR A 29 39.45 45.97 -20.91
N THR A 30 38.12 45.87 -20.96
CA THR A 30 37.31 45.76 -19.74
C THR A 30 37.65 44.44 -19.05
N PRO A 31 37.99 44.41 -17.76
CA PRO A 31 38.17 43.16 -17.04
C PRO A 31 36.85 42.38 -17.02
N SER A 32 36.84 41.26 -17.74
CA SER A 32 35.75 40.31 -17.90
C SER A 32 35.70 39.33 -16.73
N SER A 33 35.44 39.80 -15.51
CA SER A 33 35.49 38.91 -14.32
C SER A 33 34.37 39.08 -13.31
N LEU A 34 33.19 39.61 -13.67
CA LEU A 34 32.08 39.80 -12.71
C LEU A 34 30.70 39.34 -13.18
N ARG A 35 30.60 38.55 -14.25
CA ARG A 35 29.29 37.99 -14.70
C ARG A 35 29.09 36.49 -14.41
N GLY A 36 30.04 35.81 -13.79
CA GLY A 36 29.96 34.35 -13.58
C GLY A 36 29.28 33.87 -12.29
N ALA A 37 29.23 34.69 -11.23
CA ALA A 37 28.88 34.17 -9.89
C ALA A 37 27.40 34.30 -9.50
N ALA A 38 26.63 35.17 -10.17
CA ALA A 38 25.24 35.41 -9.80
C ALA A 38 24.24 34.41 -10.42
N GLY A 39 24.54 33.85 -11.60
CA GLY A 39 23.67 32.88 -12.28
C GLY A 39 23.71 31.46 -11.71
N VAL A 40 24.79 31.09 -11.01
CA VAL A 40 24.98 29.73 -10.48
C VAL A 40 24.21 29.52 -9.17
N CYS A 41 23.91 30.57 -8.41
CA CYS A 41 23.19 30.43 -7.13
C CYS A 41 21.68 30.21 -7.27
N LEU A 42 21.06 30.61 -8.39
CA LEU A 42 19.60 30.50 -8.55
C LEU A 42 19.18 29.17 -9.20
N ALA A 43 20.01 28.61 -10.08
CA ALA A 43 19.79 27.27 -10.65
C ALA A 43 20.02 26.14 -9.63
N GLY A 44 20.95 26.32 -8.68
CA GLY A 44 21.19 25.36 -7.60
C GLY A 44 20.08 25.31 -6.54
N LEU A 45 19.35 26.42 -6.33
CA LEU A 45 18.26 26.47 -5.36
C LEU A 45 16.95 25.87 -5.90
N LEU A 46 16.74 25.90 -7.22
CA LEU A 46 15.56 25.30 -7.87
C LEU A 46 15.70 23.78 -8.07
N MET A 47 16.92 23.23 -8.08
CA MET A 47 17.17 21.78 -8.15
C MET A 47 17.08 21.06 -6.81
N MET A 48 17.03 21.77 -5.67
CA MET A 48 16.82 21.15 -4.35
C MET A 48 15.36 21.11 -3.91
N LEU A 49 14.43 21.61 -4.73
CA LEU A 49 13.00 21.37 -4.56
C LEU A 49 12.58 20.10 -5.32
N GLN A 50 13.36 19.03 -5.19
CA GLN A 50 12.80 17.70 -5.41
C GLN A 50 11.87 17.48 -4.22
N ALA A 51 10.57 17.71 -4.45
CA ALA A 51 9.55 17.19 -3.57
C ALA A 51 9.89 15.72 -3.35
N ASN A 52 10.30 15.37 -2.12
CA ASN A 52 10.24 13.99 -1.71
C ASN A 52 8.78 13.60 -1.92
N VAL A 53 8.51 12.83 -2.97
CA VAL A 53 7.25 12.09 -3.06
C VAL A 53 7.35 11.17 -1.84
N ALA A 54 6.66 11.54 -0.76
CA ALA A 54 6.56 10.68 0.39
C ALA A 54 5.96 9.38 -0.15
N GLN A 55 6.77 8.33 -0.24
CA GLN A 55 6.20 7.00 -0.42
C GLN A 55 5.30 6.79 0.79
N ALA A 56 4.00 6.63 0.53
CA ALA A 56 3.07 6.19 1.56
C ALA A 56 3.61 4.85 2.07
N THR A 57 4.17 4.87 3.28
CA THR A 57 4.58 3.66 3.97
C THR A 57 3.34 3.10 4.63
N THR A 58 2.92 1.91 4.26
CA THR A 58 1.86 1.19 4.96
C THR A 58 2.45 0.46 6.16
N LEU A 59 1.75 0.45 7.29
CA LEU A 59 2.11 -0.30 8.49
C LEU A 59 1.05 -1.37 8.74
N ARG A 60 1.49 -2.56 9.16
CA ARG A 60 0.55 -3.58 9.65
C ARG A 60 -0.14 -3.05 10.90
N VAL A 61 -1.46 -3.10 10.91
CA VAL A 61 -2.30 -2.79 12.07
C VAL A 61 -3.01 -4.06 12.50
N MET A 62 -3.13 -4.26 13.81
CA MET A 62 -3.81 -5.42 14.36
C MET A 62 -5.22 -5.02 14.77
N PRO A 63 -6.23 -5.87 14.54
CA PRO A 63 -7.53 -5.68 15.18
C PRO A 63 -7.38 -5.81 16.70
N SER A 64 -8.24 -5.11 17.44
CA SER A 64 -8.40 -5.29 18.89
C SER A 64 -9.36 -6.43 19.23
N SER A 65 -10.31 -6.71 18.34
CA SER A 65 -11.19 -7.87 18.38
C SER A 65 -11.82 -8.12 17.01
N TYR A 66 -12.45 -9.27 16.80
CA TYR A 66 -13.38 -9.48 15.69
C TYR A 66 -14.61 -10.28 16.09
N ASP A 67 -15.74 -10.04 15.44
CA ASP A 67 -16.99 -10.77 15.64
C ASP A 67 -17.32 -11.60 14.41
N MET A 68 -17.79 -12.84 14.60
CA MET A 68 -18.16 -13.73 13.49
C MET A 68 -19.03 -14.91 13.97
N PRO A 69 -19.75 -15.60 13.07
CA PRO A 69 -20.12 -16.98 13.36
C PRO A 69 -18.86 -17.83 13.50
N ASN A 70 -18.75 -18.64 14.55
CA ASN A 70 -17.71 -19.65 14.69
C ASN A 70 -17.70 -20.55 13.45
N GLY A 71 -16.57 -21.20 13.20
CA GLY A 71 -16.46 -22.19 12.15
C GLY A 71 -17.48 -23.32 12.30
N HIS A 72 -17.61 -24.11 11.25
CA HIS A 72 -18.38 -25.34 11.25
C HIS A 72 -17.43 -26.54 11.34
N GLY A 73 -17.97 -27.70 11.66
CA GLY A 73 -17.16 -28.90 11.73
C GLY A 73 -17.94 -30.17 11.44
N THR A 74 -17.70 -31.22 12.21
CA THR A 74 -18.24 -32.55 11.92
C THR A 74 -19.78 -32.58 12.01
N ALA A 75 -20.37 -31.76 12.88
CA ALA A 75 -21.82 -31.64 13.04
C ALA A 75 -22.50 -31.07 11.78
N THR A 76 -21.80 -30.24 10.99
CA THR A 76 -22.26 -29.71 9.70
C THR A 76 -21.71 -30.52 8.51
N GLY A 77 -21.12 -31.70 8.76
CA GLY A 77 -20.64 -32.60 7.72
C GLY A 77 -19.29 -32.22 7.12
N GLY A 78 -18.43 -31.60 7.94
CA GLY A 78 -16.98 -31.56 7.75
C GLY A 78 -16.32 -32.89 8.14
N SER A 79 -15.06 -33.07 7.76
CA SER A 79 -14.25 -34.23 8.19
C SER A 79 -13.60 -34.01 9.56
N TYR A 80 -13.36 -32.75 9.91
CA TYR A 80 -12.76 -32.29 11.16
C TYR A 80 -13.58 -31.13 11.72
N GLU A 81 -13.20 -30.65 12.91
CA GLU A 81 -13.71 -29.40 13.44
C GLU A 81 -12.85 -28.25 12.89
N TYR A 82 -13.49 -27.18 12.38
CA TYR A 82 -12.80 -26.01 11.82
C TYR A 82 -13.19 -24.74 12.59
N TRP A 83 -13.33 -24.89 13.91
CA TRP A 83 -13.70 -23.81 14.81
C TRP A 83 -12.53 -22.88 15.07
N ASP A 84 -12.86 -21.65 15.45
CA ASP A 84 -11.90 -20.75 16.08
C ASP A 84 -11.77 -21.12 17.56
N LEU A 85 -11.07 -22.22 17.82
CA LEU A 85 -11.07 -22.86 19.13
C LEU A 85 -10.32 -22.02 20.17
N ALA A 86 -9.31 -21.27 19.73
CA ALA A 86 -8.49 -20.42 20.58
C ALA A 86 -9.09 -19.03 20.83
N TYR A 87 -10.29 -18.76 20.29
CA TYR A 87 -10.95 -17.47 20.45
C TYR A 87 -11.11 -17.08 21.93
N ASP A 88 -10.61 -15.90 22.31
CA ASP A 88 -10.49 -15.47 23.71
C ASP A 88 -11.61 -14.53 24.20
N GLY A 89 -12.61 -14.28 23.34
CA GLY A 89 -13.75 -13.41 23.61
C GLY A 89 -14.99 -14.14 24.17
N ASP A 90 -16.15 -13.53 23.93
CA ASP A 90 -17.45 -14.10 24.29
C ASP A 90 -17.97 -15.02 23.18
N GLY A 91 -18.46 -16.20 23.53
CA GLY A 91 -19.04 -17.16 22.58
C GLY A 91 -18.84 -18.61 23.02
N ASP A 92 -19.37 -19.55 22.24
CA ASP A 92 -19.13 -20.98 22.43
C ASP A 92 -18.19 -21.46 21.31
N THR A 93 -16.93 -21.72 21.66
CA THR A 93 -15.89 -22.09 20.69
C THR A 93 -15.97 -23.54 20.24
N ASP A 94 -16.82 -24.37 20.88
CA ASP A 94 -17.02 -25.79 20.59
C ASP A 94 -18.35 -26.08 19.84
N VAL A 95 -18.99 -25.05 19.28
CA VAL A 95 -20.29 -25.16 18.62
C VAL A 95 -20.29 -24.51 17.24
N ASP A 96 -20.68 -25.29 16.23
CA ASP A 96 -20.86 -24.85 14.85
C ASP A 96 -21.69 -23.57 14.73
N GLY A 97 -21.09 -22.52 14.16
CA GLY A 97 -21.78 -21.29 13.82
C GLY A 97 -22.23 -20.47 15.04
N ALA A 98 -21.79 -20.80 16.25
CA ALA A 98 -22.06 -20.01 17.44
C ALA A 98 -21.53 -18.59 17.26
N PRO A 99 -22.27 -17.54 17.66
CA PRO A 99 -21.76 -16.18 17.55
C PRO A 99 -20.58 -15.98 18.50
N LEU A 100 -19.45 -15.55 17.95
CA LEU A 100 -18.24 -15.13 18.66
C LEU A 100 -18.13 -13.60 18.59
N SER A 101 -17.75 -12.96 19.69
CA SER A 101 -17.58 -11.51 19.73
C SER A 101 -16.60 -11.01 20.79
N GLY A 102 -15.99 -9.86 20.53
CA GLY A 102 -15.20 -9.11 21.53
C GLY A 102 -13.82 -9.68 21.88
N GLY A 103 -13.34 -10.68 21.16
CA GLY A 103 -12.00 -11.27 21.32
C GLY A 103 -11.23 -11.44 20.02
N LEU A 104 -10.11 -12.12 20.12
CA LEU A 104 -9.21 -12.53 19.04
C LEU A 104 -9.04 -14.05 19.07
N GLY A 105 -8.59 -14.61 17.96
CA GLY A 105 -8.34 -16.04 17.79
C GLY A 105 -7.57 -16.30 16.51
N ASP A 106 -7.82 -17.46 15.91
CA ASP A 106 -7.02 -18.04 14.82
C ASP A 106 -6.95 -17.13 13.58
N LEU A 107 -7.93 -16.25 13.36
CA LEU A 107 -7.91 -15.32 12.21
C LEU A 107 -6.95 -14.12 12.35
N SER A 108 -6.25 -13.99 13.48
CA SER A 108 -5.41 -12.82 13.77
C SER A 108 -4.17 -13.11 14.64
N ASP A 109 -3.86 -14.39 14.88
CA ASP A 109 -2.81 -14.81 15.81
C ASP A 109 -1.40 -14.82 15.15
N GLY A 110 -1.33 -14.59 13.84
CA GLY A 110 -0.10 -14.62 13.06
C GLY A 110 0.28 -16.00 12.52
N VAL A 111 -0.56 -17.02 12.69
CA VAL A 111 -0.35 -18.38 12.20
C VAL A 111 -1.00 -18.53 10.83
N VAL A 112 -0.17 -18.72 9.81
CA VAL A 112 -0.65 -19.01 8.46
C VAL A 112 -0.59 -20.51 8.21
N ALA A 113 -1.67 -21.09 7.70
CA ALA A 113 -1.71 -22.49 7.30
C ALA A 113 -0.63 -22.80 6.25
N ASN A 114 0.05 -23.93 6.41
CA ASN A 114 1.18 -24.33 5.56
C ASN A 114 0.84 -25.46 4.57
N GLY A 115 -0.44 -25.83 4.46
CA GLY A 115 -0.97 -26.90 3.63
C GLY A 115 -2.50 -26.90 3.69
N HIS A 116 -3.13 -27.72 2.85
CA HIS A 116 -4.59 -27.80 2.77
C HIS A 116 -5.22 -28.24 4.09
N TRP A 117 -6.48 -27.83 4.26
CA TRP A 117 -7.35 -28.19 5.38
C TRP A 117 -7.29 -29.69 5.71
N ASP A 118 -7.29 -30.57 4.71
CA ASP A 118 -7.31 -32.03 4.92
C ASP A 118 -6.00 -32.60 5.45
N THR A 119 -4.95 -31.79 5.50
CA THR A 119 -3.61 -32.16 5.99
C THR A 119 -3.20 -31.49 7.29
N VAL A 120 -3.78 -30.32 7.61
CA VAL A 120 -3.41 -29.51 8.78
C VAL A 120 -4.48 -29.46 9.86
N GLU A 121 -5.72 -29.85 9.54
CA GLU A 121 -6.84 -29.91 10.48
C GLU A 121 -6.93 -31.25 11.21
N ASN A 122 -7.72 -31.28 12.30
CA ASN A 122 -7.89 -32.46 13.13
C ASN A 122 -9.23 -32.50 13.88
N ASP A 123 -9.59 -33.68 14.39
CA ASP A 123 -10.85 -33.92 15.12
C ASP A 123 -11.04 -33.05 16.37
N ALA A 124 -9.98 -32.44 16.90
CA ALA A 124 -10.04 -31.59 18.08
C ALA A 124 -10.24 -30.10 17.74
N GLY A 125 -10.24 -29.72 16.46
CA GLY A 125 -10.45 -28.32 16.04
C GLY A 125 -9.29 -27.38 16.35
N SER A 126 -8.08 -27.92 16.55
CA SER A 126 -6.90 -27.11 16.88
C SER A 126 -6.01 -26.79 15.67
N GLY A 127 -6.54 -26.96 14.45
CA GLY A 127 -5.81 -26.61 13.23
C GLY A 127 -5.87 -25.10 12.96
N PRO A 128 -5.13 -24.61 11.96
CA PRO A 128 -4.98 -23.18 11.70
C PRO A 128 -6.17 -22.55 10.96
N TYR A 129 -7.13 -23.33 10.44
CA TYR A 129 -8.23 -22.78 9.67
C TYR A 129 -9.51 -22.63 10.49
N VAL A 130 -10.16 -21.50 10.27
CA VAL A 130 -11.59 -21.36 10.51
C VAL A 130 -12.34 -21.61 9.20
N GLY A 131 -13.28 -22.55 9.20
CA GLY A 131 -13.97 -23.02 8.00
C GLY A 131 -15.49 -22.88 8.10
N TRP A 132 -16.15 -22.34 7.06
CA TRP A 132 -17.60 -22.15 7.05
C TRP A 132 -18.27 -22.91 5.90
N ALA A 133 -19.15 -23.84 6.26
CA ALA A 133 -20.00 -24.56 5.31
C ALA A 133 -21.32 -23.83 5.04
N ASP A 134 -21.72 -23.80 3.77
CA ASP A 134 -23.08 -23.46 3.35
C ASP A 134 -23.54 -22.01 3.70
N ILE A 135 -22.65 -21.16 4.22
CA ILE A 135 -22.86 -19.74 4.52
C ILE A 135 -21.73 -18.86 3.97
N ASN A 136 -22.01 -17.59 3.67
CA ASN A 136 -20.96 -16.58 3.47
C ASN A 136 -20.74 -15.90 4.82
N PRO A 137 -19.61 -16.14 5.51
CA PRO A 137 -19.40 -15.60 6.85
C PRO A 137 -19.24 -14.08 6.78
N ALA A 138 -19.92 -13.38 7.69
CA ALA A 138 -19.67 -11.97 7.97
C ALA A 138 -18.70 -11.89 9.15
N ILE A 139 -17.55 -11.26 8.93
CA ILE A 139 -16.48 -11.12 9.92
C ILE A 139 -16.25 -9.63 10.14
N VAL A 140 -16.48 -9.15 11.36
CA VAL A 140 -16.42 -7.74 11.72
C VAL A 140 -15.17 -7.50 12.56
N PHE A 141 -14.16 -6.85 12.00
CA PHE A 141 -12.93 -6.50 12.70
C PHE A 141 -13.05 -5.11 13.32
N HIS A 142 -12.62 -5.00 14.58
CA HIS A 142 -12.56 -3.76 15.34
C HIS A 142 -11.10 -3.35 15.57
N PHE A 143 -10.84 -2.06 15.60
CA PHE A 143 -9.52 -1.47 15.87
C PHE A 143 -9.61 -0.52 17.07
N ASP A 144 -8.52 -0.37 17.82
CA ASP A 144 -8.47 0.55 18.98
C ASP A 144 -8.75 2.02 18.63
N ALA A 145 -8.56 2.39 17.36
CA ALA A 145 -8.83 3.72 16.83
C ALA A 145 -9.09 3.64 15.32
N ALA A 146 -9.70 4.70 14.77
CA ALA A 146 -9.92 4.79 13.33
C ALA A 146 -8.60 4.75 12.55
N VAL A 147 -8.53 3.85 11.56
CA VAL A 147 -7.36 3.63 10.70
C VAL A 147 -7.69 3.93 9.24
N SER A 148 -6.72 4.51 8.51
CA SER A 148 -6.80 4.69 7.07
C SER A 148 -6.35 3.40 6.38
N LEU A 149 -7.27 2.46 6.13
CA LEU A 149 -6.94 1.17 5.56
C LEU A 149 -6.50 1.31 4.10
N ALA A 150 -5.34 0.75 3.79
CA ALA A 150 -4.78 0.73 2.44
C ALA A 150 -4.89 -0.66 1.81
N ARG A 151 -4.73 -1.72 2.61
CA ARG A 151 -4.71 -3.09 2.11
C ARG A 151 -5.19 -4.09 3.15
N ILE A 152 -5.87 -5.13 2.68
CA ILE A 152 -6.26 -6.29 3.46
C ILE A 152 -5.65 -7.52 2.78
N ARG A 153 -4.98 -8.37 3.55
CA ARG A 153 -4.50 -9.67 3.09
C ARG A 153 -5.27 -10.75 3.83
N ILE A 154 -5.72 -11.76 3.10
CA ILE A 154 -6.48 -12.87 3.66
C ILE A 154 -5.80 -14.16 3.21
N HIS A 155 -5.38 -14.98 4.16
CA HIS A 155 -4.83 -16.31 3.92
C HIS A 155 -5.96 -17.31 3.84
N VAL A 156 -6.08 -17.99 2.70
CA VAL A 156 -7.22 -18.83 2.35
C VAL A 156 -6.72 -20.19 1.85
N ASP A 157 -7.57 -21.20 1.97
CA ASP A 157 -7.36 -22.47 1.27
C ASP A 157 -7.98 -22.42 -0.12
N ASP A 158 -7.33 -23.09 -1.06
CA ASP A 158 -7.79 -23.29 -2.42
C ASP A 158 -7.49 -24.72 -2.85
N ALA A 159 -8.38 -25.63 -2.43
CA ALA A 159 -8.23 -27.05 -2.65
C ALA A 159 -8.85 -27.51 -3.99
N ASP A 160 -9.12 -26.59 -4.93
CA ASP A 160 -9.75 -26.85 -6.24
C ASP A 160 -11.06 -27.67 -6.15
N GLY A 161 -11.87 -27.42 -5.11
CA GLY A 161 -13.12 -28.14 -4.85
C GLY A 161 -12.94 -29.51 -4.17
N ASN A 162 -11.72 -29.91 -3.80
CA ASN A 162 -11.51 -31.10 -2.97
C ASN A 162 -12.20 -30.93 -1.61
N GLY A 163 -13.06 -31.89 -1.25
CA GLY A 163 -13.92 -31.79 -0.07
C GLY A 163 -14.97 -30.66 -0.13
N GLY A 164 -15.15 -30.03 -1.29
CA GLY A 164 -16.00 -28.85 -1.48
C GLY A 164 -15.35 -27.55 -1.00
N VAL A 165 -14.03 -27.51 -0.82
CA VAL A 165 -13.26 -26.32 -0.46
C VAL A 165 -12.64 -25.71 -1.71
N ALA A 166 -12.89 -24.44 -1.95
CA ALA A 166 -12.33 -23.68 -3.07
C ALA A 166 -12.10 -22.23 -2.64
N LEU A 167 -11.28 -21.50 -3.39
CA LEU A 167 -11.13 -20.06 -3.24
C LEU A 167 -12.50 -19.36 -3.20
N PRO A 168 -12.77 -18.42 -2.27
CA PRO A 168 -13.96 -17.60 -2.34
C PRO A 168 -14.01 -16.83 -3.66
N GLN A 169 -15.16 -16.75 -4.31
CA GLN A 169 -15.32 -16.07 -5.61
C GLN A 169 -15.14 -14.55 -5.50
N SER A 170 -15.45 -13.98 -4.33
CA SER A 170 -15.26 -12.57 -4.04
C SER A 170 -15.21 -12.30 -2.54
N VAL A 171 -14.72 -11.12 -2.19
CA VAL A 171 -14.81 -10.56 -0.84
C VAL A 171 -15.57 -9.24 -0.92
N ASP A 172 -16.62 -9.10 -0.12
CA ASP A 172 -17.24 -7.80 0.08
C ASP A 172 -16.59 -7.10 1.27
N VAL A 173 -16.20 -5.84 1.07
CA VAL A 173 -15.67 -4.97 2.11
C VAL A 173 -16.70 -3.90 2.41
N LEU A 174 -17.17 -3.91 3.65
CA LEU A 174 -18.11 -2.95 4.19
C LEU A 174 -17.38 -2.08 5.21
N SER A 175 -17.50 -0.76 5.04
CA SER A 175 -17.02 0.20 6.04
C SER A 175 -18.16 1.10 6.48
N ASN A 176 -18.33 1.15 7.78
CA ASN A 176 -19.21 2.03 8.53
C ASN A 176 -18.44 3.29 8.95
N ASP A 177 -17.99 4.08 7.96
CA ASP A 177 -17.58 5.45 8.23
C ASP A 177 -18.79 6.21 8.79
N ALA A 178 -18.77 6.54 10.09
CA ALA A 178 -19.84 7.22 10.80
C ALA A 178 -20.21 8.59 10.18
N SER A 179 -19.37 9.12 9.28
CA SER A 179 -19.59 10.37 8.56
C SER A 179 -20.10 10.21 7.12
N ALA A 180 -20.24 8.98 6.60
CA ALA A 180 -20.63 8.69 5.23
C ALA A 180 -21.71 7.58 5.09
N THR A 181 -22.30 7.47 3.91
CA THR A 181 -23.14 6.33 3.53
C THR A 181 -22.30 5.04 3.60
N PRO A 182 -22.81 3.93 4.16
CA PRO A 182 -22.10 2.65 4.15
C PRO A 182 -21.57 2.32 2.76
N LEU A 183 -20.25 2.12 2.67
CA LEU A 183 -19.59 1.74 1.42
C LEU A 183 -19.55 0.22 1.35
N LEU A 184 -20.13 -0.35 0.30
CA LEU A 184 -20.01 -1.75 -0.07
C LEU A 184 -19.14 -1.83 -1.33
N SER A 185 -18.02 -2.54 -1.24
CA SER A 185 -17.14 -2.80 -2.38
C SER A 185 -16.87 -4.29 -2.52
N THR A 186 -17.15 -4.84 -3.69
CA THR A 186 -16.90 -6.25 -4.01
C THR A 186 -15.59 -6.41 -4.76
N PHE A 187 -14.71 -7.25 -4.24
CA PHE A 187 -13.45 -7.66 -4.86
C PHE A 187 -13.60 -9.08 -5.39
N THR A 188 -13.70 -9.25 -6.71
CA THR A 188 -13.68 -10.58 -7.33
C THR A 188 -12.29 -11.18 -7.24
N LEU A 189 -12.21 -12.44 -6.84
CA LEU A 189 -10.95 -13.17 -6.71
C LEU A 189 -10.79 -14.12 -7.90
N PRO A 190 -9.79 -13.90 -8.77
CA PRO A 190 -9.51 -14.84 -9.86
C PRO A 190 -8.87 -16.10 -9.28
N ASP A 191 -9.47 -17.23 -9.61
CA ASP A 191 -9.00 -18.57 -9.26
C ASP A 191 -7.65 -18.86 -9.96
N PRO A 192 -6.54 -19.01 -9.22
CA PRO A 192 -5.26 -19.38 -9.81
C PRO A 192 -5.27 -20.82 -10.33
N PRO A 193 -4.39 -21.19 -11.28
CA PRO A 193 -4.27 -22.57 -11.72
C PRO A 193 -3.55 -23.48 -10.70
N GLU A 194 -2.97 -22.91 -9.64
CA GLU A 194 -2.31 -23.63 -8.57
C GLU A 194 -3.27 -23.98 -7.44
N ASN A 195 -3.27 -25.25 -7.02
CA ASN A 195 -4.13 -25.77 -5.97
C ASN A 195 -3.41 -25.75 -4.61
N GLN A 196 -2.94 -24.59 -4.14
CA GLN A 196 -2.23 -24.51 -2.85
C GLN A 196 -2.77 -23.35 -2.03
N PRO A 197 -2.81 -23.45 -0.70
CA PRO A 197 -3.13 -22.31 0.14
C PRO A 197 -2.23 -21.12 -0.20
N PHE A 198 -2.84 -19.96 -0.30
CA PHE A 198 -2.15 -18.72 -0.62
C PHE A 198 -2.85 -17.55 0.07
N PHE A 199 -2.42 -16.33 -0.26
CA PHE A 199 -3.10 -15.13 0.21
C PHE A 199 -3.68 -14.34 -0.95
N VAL A 200 -4.89 -13.83 -0.76
CA VAL A 200 -5.44 -12.79 -1.61
C VAL A 200 -5.12 -11.42 -1.00
N GLU A 201 -4.88 -10.44 -1.85
CA GLU A 201 -4.55 -9.08 -1.45
C GLU A 201 -5.57 -8.11 -2.05
N LEU A 202 -6.30 -7.40 -1.18
CA LEU A 202 -7.30 -6.41 -1.55
C LEU A 202 -6.68 -5.02 -1.41
N ASP A 203 -6.58 -4.28 -2.53
CA ASP A 203 -6.21 -2.85 -2.51
C ASP A 203 -7.46 -2.02 -2.18
N VAL A 204 -7.56 -1.62 -0.92
CA VAL A 204 -8.70 -0.85 -0.40
C VAL A 204 -8.38 0.63 -0.25
N ALA A 205 -7.17 1.08 -0.60
CA ALA A 205 -6.74 2.47 -0.44
C ALA A 205 -7.66 3.45 -1.21
N ALA A 206 -8.08 3.04 -2.42
CA ALA A 206 -8.98 3.84 -3.26
C ALA A 206 -10.40 3.98 -2.68
N LEU A 207 -10.78 3.12 -1.73
CA LEU A 207 -12.06 3.21 -1.04
C LEU A 207 -12.07 4.33 0.00
N GLY A 208 -10.90 4.84 0.40
CA GLY A 208 -10.79 5.91 1.38
C GLY A 208 -11.33 5.53 2.76
N ILE A 209 -11.22 4.25 3.14
CA ILE A 209 -11.74 3.74 4.42
C ILE A 209 -10.95 4.39 5.56
N PHE A 210 -11.65 5.19 6.37
CA PHE A 210 -11.16 5.73 7.64
C PHE A 210 -12.15 5.36 8.76
N SER A 211 -11.93 4.20 9.37
CA SER A 211 -12.87 3.59 10.32
C SER A 211 -12.13 2.79 11.39
N ASP A 212 -12.73 2.65 12.56
CA ASP A 212 -12.33 1.72 13.63
C ASP A 212 -13.01 0.35 13.50
N VAL A 213 -13.89 0.20 12.51
CA VAL A 213 -14.58 -1.06 12.20
C VAL A 213 -14.55 -1.34 10.71
N VAL A 214 -14.30 -2.59 10.33
CA VAL A 214 -14.46 -3.08 8.95
C VAL A 214 -15.15 -4.44 8.97
N GLU A 215 -16.14 -4.61 8.11
CA GLU A 215 -16.87 -5.87 7.96
C GLU A 215 -16.50 -6.50 6.61
N LEU A 216 -16.19 -7.79 6.64
CA LEU A 216 -15.81 -8.58 5.48
C LEU A 216 -16.79 -9.72 5.28
N HIS A 217 -17.23 -9.95 4.04
CA HIS A 217 -17.99 -11.14 3.68
C HIS A 217 -17.19 -11.98 2.70
N LEU A 218 -16.89 -13.22 3.07
CA LEU A 218 -16.27 -14.17 2.15
C LEU A 218 -17.37 -14.83 1.32
N ASN A 219 -17.51 -14.44 0.06
CA ASN A 219 -18.50 -15.04 -0.82
C ASN A 219 -17.93 -16.35 -1.36
N ARG A 220 -18.51 -17.47 -0.92
CA ARG A 220 -18.06 -18.80 -1.33
C ARG A 220 -18.23 -19.05 -2.82
N ASN A 221 -17.34 -19.86 -3.37
CA ASN A 221 -17.45 -20.42 -4.72
C ASN A 221 -17.88 -21.90 -4.72
N ASP A 222 -17.68 -22.61 -3.60
CA ASP A 222 -18.11 -23.99 -3.38
C ASP A 222 -18.68 -24.13 -1.95
N ARG A 223 -18.99 -25.35 -1.48
CA ARG A 223 -19.62 -25.63 -0.19
C ARG A 223 -18.91 -25.01 1.00
N TRP A 224 -17.59 -24.92 0.97
CA TRP A 224 -16.77 -24.42 2.06
C TRP A 224 -15.91 -23.25 1.63
N VAL A 225 -15.68 -22.32 2.55
CA VAL A 225 -14.57 -21.36 2.50
C VAL A 225 -13.77 -21.46 3.79
N PHE A 226 -12.45 -21.37 3.65
CA PHE A 226 -11.49 -21.52 4.73
C PHE A 226 -10.58 -20.30 4.76
N ALA A 227 -10.34 -19.75 5.94
CA ALA A 227 -9.36 -18.69 6.17
C ALA A 227 -8.52 -19.01 7.40
N SER A 228 -7.23 -18.71 7.35
CA SER A 228 -6.31 -18.98 8.46
C SER A 228 -5.72 -17.71 9.09
N GLU A 229 -5.80 -16.56 8.43
CA GLU A 229 -5.20 -15.32 8.94
C GLU A 229 -5.70 -14.12 8.12
N PHE A 230 -5.99 -13.02 8.81
CA PHE A 230 -6.26 -11.72 8.21
C PHE A 230 -5.18 -10.72 8.64
N GLU A 231 -4.58 -10.04 7.67
CA GLU A 231 -3.63 -8.96 7.92
C GLU A 231 -4.15 -7.64 7.36
N PHE A 232 -4.13 -6.60 8.19
CA PHE A 232 -4.55 -5.26 7.81
C PHE A 232 -3.34 -4.34 7.71
N TYR A 233 -3.32 -3.51 6.67
CA TYR A 233 -2.27 -2.54 6.44
C TYR A 233 -2.90 -1.16 6.29
N ALA A 234 -2.52 -0.24 7.17
CA ALA A 234 -2.98 1.14 7.14
C ALA A 234 -1.87 2.07 6.64
N ASP A 235 -2.26 3.18 6.03
CA ASP A 235 -1.32 4.26 5.74
C ASP A 235 -0.70 4.76 7.04
N ALA A 236 0.64 4.84 7.09
CA ALA A 236 1.29 5.53 8.18
C ALA A 236 0.79 6.98 8.18
N SER A 237 0.07 7.37 9.23
CA SER A 237 -0.26 8.77 9.45
C SER A 237 1.03 9.57 9.28
N PRO A 238 1.05 10.64 8.44
CA PRO A 238 2.27 11.39 8.21
C PRO A 238 2.71 11.94 9.56
N VAL A 239 3.76 11.35 10.14
CA VAL A 239 4.41 11.91 11.31
C VAL A 239 4.80 13.32 10.91
N PRO A 240 4.33 14.37 11.59
CA PRO A 240 4.70 15.72 11.25
C PRO A 240 6.22 15.78 11.23
N VAL A 241 6.81 16.01 10.06
CA VAL A 241 8.25 16.22 9.96
C VAL A 241 8.54 17.33 10.96
N PRO A 242 9.40 17.14 11.97
CA PRO A 242 9.68 18.20 12.91
C PRO A 242 10.03 19.44 12.11
N ALA A 243 9.51 20.60 12.51
CA ALA A 243 9.68 21.90 11.82
C ALA A 243 11.16 22.33 11.56
N LEU A 244 12.12 21.46 11.87
CA LEU A 244 13.53 21.53 11.56
C LEU A 244 13.82 21.65 10.06
N ALA A 245 13.03 21.07 9.16
CA ALA A 245 13.27 21.22 7.72
C ALA A 245 13.13 22.69 7.23
N PRO A 246 12.00 23.39 7.48
CA PRO A 246 11.90 24.81 7.17
C PRO A 246 12.81 25.69 8.04
N ALA A 247 13.06 25.32 9.30
CA ALA A 247 13.97 26.07 10.18
C ALA A 247 15.45 25.99 9.72
N LEU A 248 15.92 24.83 9.26
CA LEU A 248 17.26 24.63 8.71
C LEU A 248 17.41 25.38 7.38
N ALA A 249 16.36 25.37 6.53
CA ALA A 249 16.35 26.15 5.30
C ALA A 249 16.49 27.67 5.58
N LEU A 250 15.79 28.18 6.60
CA LEU A 250 15.91 29.58 7.03
C LEU A 250 17.29 29.88 7.65
N LEU A 251 17.85 28.97 8.44
CA LEU A 251 19.19 29.09 9.01
C LEU A 251 20.28 29.17 7.93
N LEU A 252 20.21 28.27 6.95
CA LEU A 252 21.14 28.23 5.81
C LEU A 252 20.97 29.48 4.92
N ALA A 253 19.73 29.92 4.68
CA ALA A 253 19.47 31.17 3.98
C ALA A 253 20.03 32.39 4.73
N GLY A 254 19.98 32.39 6.07
CA GLY A 254 20.57 33.43 6.93
C GLY A 254 22.11 33.44 6.86
N LEU A 255 22.74 32.27 6.91
CA LEU A 255 24.20 32.13 6.80
C LEU A 255 24.72 32.60 5.43
N CYS A 256 24.01 32.27 4.35
CA CYS A 256 24.33 32.74 2.99
C CYS A 256 24.23 34.27 2.85
N ARG A 257 23.25 34.93 3.50
CA ARG A 257 23.14 36.40 3.51
C ARG A 257 24.30 37.04 4.27
N ARG A 258 24.71 36.44 5.39
CA ARG A 258 25.79 36.97 6.24
C ARG A 258 27.16 36.85 5.55
N ALA A 259 27.43 35.74 4.88
CA ALA A 259 28.65 35.55 4.11
C ALA A 259 28.81 36.58 2.97
N ARG A 260 27.71 36.96 2.30
CA ARG A 260 27.72 38.00 1.26
C ARG A 260 27.98 39.41 1.79
N ALA A 261 27.52 39.73 3.00
CA ALA A 261 27.77 41.03 3.61
C ALA A 261 29.25 41.20 4.00
N SER A 262 29.86 40.16 4.57
CA SER A 262 31.28 40.17 4.97
C SER A 262 32.25 40.29 3.79
N ALA A 263 31.93 39.70 2.64
CA ALA A 263 32.75 39.80 1.44
C ALA A 263 32.77 41.22 0.83
N ARG A 264 31.69 42.01 0.98
CA ARG A 264 31.66 43.42 0.54
C ARG A 264 32.54 44.31 1.40
N SER A 265 32.54 44.12 2.72
CA SER A 265 33.37 44.92 3.64
C SER A 265 34.88 44.71 3.48
N TYR A 266 35.31 43.62 2.83
CA TYR A 266 36.73 43.36 2.57
C TYR A 266 37.25 44.05 1.30
N GLN A 267 36.37 44.40 0.35
CA GLN A 267 36.77 45.10 -0.88
C GLN A 267 36.82 46.62 -0.74
N ASP A 268 36.25 47.17 0.34
CA ASP A 268 36.24 48.61 0.63
C ASP A 268 37.36 49.05 1.59
N ARG A 269 38.35 48.19 1.86
CA ARG A 269 39.60 48.51 2.57
C ARG A 269 40.80 48.33 1.66
#